data_AF-A0A0F8WQ84-F1
#
_entry.id   AF-A0A0F8WQ84-F1
#
_cell.length_a   1.000
_cell.length_b   1.000
_cell.length_c   1.000
_cell.angle_alpha   90.00
_cell.angle_beta   90.00
_cell.angle_gamma   90.00
#
_symmetry.space_group_name_H-M   'P 1'
#
loop_
_entity.id
_entity.type
_entity.pdbx_description
1 polymer ?
#
loop_
_entity_poly.entity_id
_entity_poly.type
_entity_poly.pdbx_seq_one_letter_code
_entity_poly.pdbx_strand_id
1 'polypeptide(L)'
;MTYQVGKTTNVSVGDTVSGGSTSLDTRQLYAFKDEISSLDPVRSPFFAYLSKVRKVPVDSQEFKMLEDRTKIDFTSRQFYLSGAHSLSGKSVGDTVSFTVTDAATAVNSIDWLVKGMDFSMGLTDATDSNPEPVVVRIETIPVDAGTTTTFDGRIVGDPTSSLTDHTSNDDTVCQVIGTAYAPGTGSPDVWSRDLDSTYGYTQIFKTAAEWDNTALATVYRGFKSERERVWALKLVEQAVDIERAMLHGVRASQSGIKYTWGVIGGILANQNLQTGTTAWTYVSGSSYVRQVAYSDMTYDVFLGDLEVFFDPARGGAQKKLVMAGLPPLSFPNK
;
A
#
# COMPACT_ATOMS: atom_id res chain seq x y z
N MET A 1 15.69 -72.57 -6.44
CA MET A 1 15.10 -73.83 -6.95
C MET A 1 14.51 -74.52 -5.73
N THR A 2 13.21 -74.74 -5.57
CA THR A 2 12.21 -75.13 -6.57
C THR A 2 10.83 -74.68 -6.09
N TYR A 3 10.09 -73.97 -6.95
CA TYR A 3 8.69 -73.62 -6.73
C TYR A 3 7.84 -74.89 -6.91
N GLN A 4 6.93 -75.19 -5.97
CA GLN A 4 5.91 -76.20 -6.21
C GLN A 4 4.93 -75.69 -7.27
N VAL A 5 5.00 -76.32 -8.45
CA VAL A 5 4.08 -76.09 -9.56
C VAL A 5 2.71 -76.65 -9.17
N GLY A 6 1.69 -75.81 -9.29
CA GLY A 6 0.30 -76.18 -9.05
C GLY A 6 -0.09 -77.44 -9.83
N LYS A 7 -0.63 -78.42 -9.12
CA LYS A 7 -1.17 -79.65 -9.69
C LYS A 7 -2.41 -79.28 -10.53
N THR A 8 -2.25 -79.24 -11.84
CA THR A 8 -3.39 -79.24 -12.78
C THR A 8 -4.03 -80.62 -12.76
N THR A 9 -5.21 -80.73 -12.15
CA THR A 9 -6.05 -81.93 -12.28
C THR A 9 -6.72 -81.91 -13.65
N ASN A 10 -6.30 -82.83 -14.52
CA ASN A 10 -7.00 -83.11 -15.77
C ASN A 10 -8.43 -83.56 -15.45
N VAL A 11 -9.43 -82.79 -15.89
CA VAL A 11 -10.82 -83.23 -15.89
C VAL A 11 -11.04 -84.01 -17.18
N SER A 12 -11.19 -85.34 -17.06
CA SER A 12 -11.58 -86.21 -18.15
C SER A 12 -13.09 -86.13 -18.40
N VAL A 13 -13.48 -86.15 -19.67
CA VAL A 13 -14.88 -86.09 -20.12
C VAL A 13 -15.61 -87.36 -19.68
N GLY A 14 -16.52 -87.24 -18.71
CA GLY A 14 -17.37 -88.35 -18.28
C GLY A 14 -17.77 -88.39 -16.80
N ASP A 15 -17.26 -87.51 -15.94
CA ASP A 15 -17.66 -87.53 -14.53
C ASP A 15 -19.01 -86.85 -14.29
N THR A 16 -19.94 -87.62 -13.72
CA THR A 16 -21.28 -87.20 -13.35
C THR A 16 -21.20 -86.24 -12.18
N VAL A 17 -21.67 -85.00 -12.37
CA VAL A 17 -21.76 -83.98 -11.31
C VAL A 17 -22.82 -84.41 -10.30
N SER A 18 -22.39 -85.09 -9.23
CA SER A 18 -23.22 -85.39 -8.08
C SER A 18 -22.97 -84.36 -6.98
N GLY A 19 -23.94 -83.47 -6.81
CA GLY A 19 -24.34 -82.97 -5.49
C GLY A 19 -23.26 -82.27 -4.68
N GLY A 20 -23.07 -80.99 -4.96
CA GLY A 20 -22.37 -80.07 -4.08
C GLY A 20 -22.16 -78.78 -4.81
N SER A 21 -23.06 -77.82 -4.63
CA SER A 21 -22.75 -76.42 -4.89
C SER A 21 -21.58 -76.05 -3.98
N THR A 22 -20.34 -76.30 -4.44
CA THR A 22 -19.20 -75.56 -3.95
C THR A 22 -19.50 -74.13 -4.39
N SER A 23 -20.04 -73.33 -3.46
CA SER A 23 -20.04 -71.89 -3.66
C SER A 23 -18.57 -71.55 -3.86
N LEU A 24 -18.16 -71.39 -5.12
CA LEU A 24 -16.94 -70.67 -5.43
C LEU A 24 -17.11 -69.37 -4.65
N ASP A 25 -16.21 -69.11 -3.70
CA ASP A 25 -16.24 -67.88 -2.94
C ASP A 25 -15.97 -66.77 -3.96
N THR A 26 -17.03 -66.29 -4.62
CA THR A 26 -17.00 -65.23 -5.64
C THR A 26 -16.81 -63.87 -4.98
N ARG A 27 -16.19 -63.85 -3.79
CA ARG A 27 -15.57 -62.65 -3.26
C ARG A 27 -14.41 -62.31 -4.18
N GLN A 28 -14.72 -61.67 -5.31
CA GLN A 28 -13.78 -60.78 -5.93
C GLN A 28 -13.33 -59.82 -4.83
N LEU A 29 -12.10 -60.00 -4.36
CA LEU A 29 -11.45 -59.04 -3.51
C LEU A 29 -11.43 -57.76 -4.35
N TYR A 30 -12.30 -56.81 -3.99
CA TYR A 30 -12.33 -55.52 -4.66
C TYR A 30 -10.93 -54.94 -4.58
N ALA A 31 -10.32 -54.73 -5.74
CA ALA A 31 -9.11 -53.96 -5.82
C ALA A 31 -9.49 -52.51 -5.49
N PHE A 32 -9.40 -52.14 -4.22
CA PHE A 32 -9.48 -50.74 -3.80
C PHE A 32 -8.28 -50.00 -4.40
N LYS A 33 -8.42 -49.57 -5.65
CA LYS A 33 -7.40 -48.81 -6.36
C LYS A 33 -8.07 -47.93 -7.41
N ASP A 34 -7.91 -46.62 -7.26
CA ASP A 34 -6.97 -45.89 -8.14
C ASP A 34 -6.84 -44.42 -7.75
N GLU A 35 -7.70 -43.93 -6.85
CA GLU A 35 -7.70 -42.52 -6.48
C GLU A 35 -7.98 -42.35 -4.97
N ILE A 36 -7.12 -41.58 -4.30
CA ILE A 36 -7.33 -41.13 -2.93
C ILE A 36 -7.95 -39.74 -3.02
N SER A 37 -9.25 -39.62 -2.69
CA SER A 37 -9.89 -38.32 -2.53
C SER A 37 -9.39 -37.70 -1.22
N SER A 38 -8.49 -36.73 -1.30
CA SER A 38 -8.10 -35.94 -0.14
C SER A 38 -9.02 -34.73 0.01
N LEU A 39 -9.35 -34.40 1.26
CA LEU A 39 -10.06 -33.16 1.61
C LEU A 39 -9.06 -32.01 1.80
N ASP A 40 -8.02 -31.99 0.97
CA ASP A 40 -7.09 -30.88 0.98
C ASP A 40 -7.81 -29.66 0.36
N PRO A 41 -7.69 -28.46 0.95
CA PRO A 41 -8.28 -27.28 0.37
C PRO A 41 -7.75 -27.13 -1.07
N VAL A 42 -8.66 -27.14 -2.04
CA VAL A 42 -8.36 -27.12 -3.48
C VAL A 42 -7.79 -25.74 -3.85
N ARG A 43 -6.53 -25.45 -3.51
CA ARG A 43 -5.80 -24.19 -3.80
C ARG A 43 -6.49 -22.87 -3.35
N SER A 44 -7.73 -22.92 -2.90
CA SER A 44 -8.62 -21.83 -2.55
C SER A 44 -9.14 -22.19 -1.16
N PRO A 45 -8.77 -21.43 -0.11
CA PRO A 45 -8.81 -19.97 -0.10
C PRO A 45 -7.46 -19.26 -0.07
N PHE A 46 -6.35 -19.98 -0.02
CA PHE A 46 -5.05 -19.35 0.20
C PHE A 46 -4.69 -18.46 -0.99
N PHE A 47 -4.67 -18.94 -2.24
CA PHE A 47 -4.17 -18.19 -3.43
C PHE A 47 -5.02 -17.05 -3.99
N ALA A 48 -5.93 -16.47 -3.20
CA ALA A 48 -6.83 -15.41 -3.68
C ALA A 48 -6.10 -14.10 -4.00
N TYR A 49 -5.00 -13.80 -3.28
CA TYR A 49 -4.22 -12.59 -3.51
C TYR A 49 -3.16 -12.84 -4.58
N LEU A 50 -2.36 -13.90 -4.44
CA LEU A 50 -1.24 -14.18 -5.35
C LEU A 50 -1.69 -14.43 -6.81
N SER A 51 -2.92 -14.91 -7.01
CA SER A 51 -3.49 -15.11 -8.35
C SER A 51 -3.92 -13.82 -9.06
N LYS A 52 -4.21 -12.75 -8.32
CA LYS A 52 -4.72 -11.48 -8.86
C LYS A 52 -3.63 -10.43 -9.08
N VAL A 53 -2.47 -10.61 -8.46
CA VAL A 53 -1.35 -9.67 -8.56
C VAL A 53 -0.52 -9.95 -9.82
N ARG A 54 -0.19 -8.89 -10.56
CA ARG A 54 0.72 -8.95 -11.71
C ARG A 54 2.12 -9.31 -11.23
N LYS A 55 2.77 -10.25 -11.92
CA LYS A 55 4.17 -10.62 -11.68
C LYS A 55 5.04 -9.94 -12.72
N VAL A 56 5.97 -9.11 -12.27
CA VAL A 56 6.95 -8.43 -13.12
C VAL A 56 8.34 -8.80 -12.60
N PRO A 57 9.25 -9.29 -13.46
CA PRO A 57 10.61 -9.56 -13.05
C PRO A 57 11.33 -8.26 -12.70
N VAL A 58 12.20 -8.31 -11.69
CA VAL A 58 13.07 -7.21 -11.28
C VAL A 58 14.50 -7.70 -11.17
N ASP A 59 15.44 -6.79 -11.40
CA ASP A 59 16.86 -7.04 -11.63
C ASP A 59 17.63 -7.24 -10.30
N SER A 60 17.08 -6.71 -9.21
CA SER A 60 17.74 -6.60 -7.90
C SER A 60 16.78 -6.96 -6.77
N GLN A 61 17.33 -7.32 -5.61
CA GLN A 61 16.58 -7.52 -4.37
C GLN A 61 15.98 -6.24 -3.79
N GLU A 62 16.48 -5.09 -4.25
CA GLU A 62 15.94 -3.77 -3.95
C GLU A 62 15.46 -3.16 -5.26
N PHE A 63 14.14 -3.03 -5.38
CA PHE A 63 13.52 -2.38 -6.52
C PHE A 63 13.30 -0.90 -6.19
N LYS A 64 13.80 -0.02 -7.05
CA LYS A 64 13.63 1.44 -6.92
C LYS A 64 12.65 1.92 -7.97
N MET A 65 11.66 2.67 -7.53
CA MET A 65 10.67 3.35 -8.33
C MET A 65 11.01 4.83 -8.32
N LEU A 66 11.19 5.41 -9.50
CA LEU A 66 11.24 6.85 -9.65
C LEU A 66 9.81 7.32 -9.92
N GLU A 67 9.27 8.13 -9.02
CA GLU A 67 7.96 8.73 -9.19
C GLU A 67 8.12 10.17 -9.67
N ASP A 68 7.59 10.46 -10.85
CA ASP A 68 7.51 11.81 -11.38
C ASP A 68 6.29 12.53 -10.80
N ARG A 69 6.45 13.08 -9.59
CA ARG A 69 5.43 13.94 -8.96
C ARG A 69 5.53 15.41 -9.39
N THR A 70 6.57 15.76 -10.15
CA THR A 70 6.86 17.16 -10.52
C THR A 70 5.72 17.82 -11.30
N LYS A 71 4.99 17.04 -12.10
CA LYS A 71 3.88 17.53 -12.95
C LYS A 71 2.69 18.09 -12.17
N ILE A 72 2.46 17.63 -10.93
CA ILE A 72 1.31 18.07 -10.12
C ILE A 72 1.73 19.26 -9.23
N ASP A 73 2.98 19.29 -8.76
CA ASP A 73 3.48 20.33 -7.85
C ASP A 73 3.51 21.73 -8.48
N PHE A 74 3.66 21.85 -9.82
CA PHE A 74 3.56 23.14 -10.51
C PHE A 74 2.16 23.76 -10.46
N THR A 75 1.11 22.98 -10.15
CA THR A 75 -0.28 23.47 -10.14
C THR A 75 -0.67 24.07 -8.78
N SER A 76 -0.11 23.58 -7.68
CA SER A 76 -0.45 24.07 -6.35
C SER A 76 0.41 25.28 -5.97
N ARG A 77 1.74 25.28 -6.20
CA ARG A 77 2.71 26.37 -5.85
C ARG A 77 2.28 27.23 -4.64
N GLN A 78 1.86 26.56 -3.59
CA GLN A 78 1.34 27.13 -2.37
C GLN A 78 2.39 27.00 -1.27
N PHE A 79 2.40 27.96 -0.36
CA PHE A 79 3.23 27.95 0.82
C PHE A 79 2.54 28.71 1.95
N TYR A 80 3.13 28.70 3.13
CA TYR A 80 2.55 29.27 4.35
C TYR A 80 3.44 30.39 4.86
N LEU A 81 2.83 31.45 5.40
CA LEU A 81 3.57 32.42 6.20
C LEU A 81 3.95 31.78 7.54
N SER A 82 5.18 32.04 7.97
CA SER A 82 5.65 31.67 9.31
C SER A 82 5.61 32.89 10.21
N GLY A 83 4.78 32.82 11.23
CA GLY A 83 4.44 33.91 12.11
C GLY A 83 3.43 34.89 11.49
N ALA A 84 2.84 35.71 12.35
CA ALA A 84 1.98 36.81 11.92
C ALA A 84 2.81 37.94 11.29
N HIS A 85 2.39 38.44 10.14
CA HIS A 85 3.01 39.59 9.47
C HIS A 85 2.04 40.78 9.48
N SER A 86 2.53 41.95 9.87
CA SER A 86 1.74 43.19 9.85
C SER A 86 2.20 44.09 8.72
N LEU A 87 1.28 44.43 7.82
CA LEU A 87 1.52 45.40 6.74
C LEU A 87 0.85 46.74 7.01
N SER A 88 0.45 47.02 8.25
CA SER A 88 -0.18 48.28 8.63
C SER A 88 0.73 49.48 8.32
N GLY A 89 0.18 50.49 7.66
CA GLY A 89 0.88 51.69 7.20
C GLY A 89 1.76 51.48 5.97
N LYS A 90 1.68 50.33 5.30
CA LYS A 90 2.39 50.06 4.04
C LYS A 90 1.52 50.34 2.83
N SER A 91 2.19 50.59 1.71
CA SER A 91 1.59 50.90 0.43
C SER A 91 2.34 50.22 -0.70
N VAL A 92 1.76 50.23 -1.91
CA VAL A 92 2.42 49.73 -3.11
C VAL A 92 3.80 50.39 -3.28
N GLY A 93 4.84 49.56 -3.41
CA GLY A 93 6.23 49.98 -3.55
C GLY A 93 7.06 49.83 -2.27
N ASP A 94 6.43 49.68 -1.11
CA ASP A 94 7.15 49.39 0.13
C ASP A 94 7.72 47.97 0.15
N THR A 95 8.84 47.81 0.85
CA THR A 95 9.50 46.52 1.04
C THR A 95 9.37 46.06 2.49
N VAL A 96 9.04 44.79 2.69
CA VAL A 96 8.83 44.13 3.99
C VAL A 96 9.50 42.76 3.98
N SER A 97 10.10 42.37 5.10
CA SER A 97 10.71 41.05 5.25
C SER A 97 9.66 39.99 5.58
N PHE A 98 9.70 38.87 4.86
CA PHE A 98 8.81 37.73 5.04
C PHE A 98 9.60 36.49 5.46
N THR A 99 8.95 35.67 6.29
CA THR A 99 9.42 34.34 6.69
C THR A 99 8.34 33.35 6.30
N VAL A 100 8.69 32.31 5.56
CA VAL A 100 7.73 31.38 4.92
C VAL A 100 8.15 29.93 5.05
N THR A 101 7.17 29.02 4.91
CA THR A 101 7.33 27.57 5.16
C THR A 101 6.48 26.72 4.21
N ASP A 102 6.85 25.46 4.01
CA ASP A 102 6.17 24.54 3.09
C ASP A 102 4.84 23.97 3.62
N ALA A 103 4.65 23.98 4.94
CA ALA A 103 3.46 23.47 5.62
C ALA A 103 3.23 24.18 6.97
N ALA A 104 1.98 24.15 7.43
CA ALA A 104 1.58 24.61 8.76
C ALA A 104 2.08 23.70 9.91
N THR A 105 2.43 22.43 9.62
CA THR A 105 2.92 21.48 10.62
C THR A 105 3.92 20.53 9.96
N ALA A 106 5.04 20.26 10.65
CA ALA A 106 6.26 19.65 10.08
C ALA A 106 6.91 20.56 9.02
N VAL A 107 7.39 21.69 9.52
CA VAL A 107 7.85 22.86 8.78
C VAL A 107 9.23 22.61 8.15
N ASN A 108 9.33 22.76 6.84
CA ASN A 108 10.61 22.83 6.11
C ASN A 108 10.75 24.17 5.39
N SER A 109 11.99 24.51 5.08
CA SER A 109 12.29 25.60 4.17
C SER A 109 11.85 25.28 2.73
N ILE A 110 11.68 26.34 1.97
CA ILE A 110 11.21 26.33 0.59
C ILE A 110 12.36 26.72 -0.33
N ASP A 111 12.82 25.76 -1.14
CA ASP A 111 13.96 25.94 -2.04
C ASP A 111 13.57 26.40 -3.45
N TRP A 112 12.29 26.25 -3.81
CA TRP A 112 11.82 26.56 -5.17
C TRP A 112 11.44 28.03 -5.36
N LEU A 113 11.47 28.84 -4.29
CA LEU A 113 11.20 30.27 -4.39
C LEU A 113 12.39 31.00 -5.01
N VAL A 114 12.09 31.90 -5.95
CA VAL A 114 13.10 32.66 -6.68
C VAL A 114 12.77 34.15 -6.66
N LYS A 115 13.80 34.99 -6.66
CA LYS A 115 13.65 36.44 -6.86
C LYS A 115 12.83 36.75 -8.11
N GLY A 116 11.85 37.64 -7.96
CA GLY A 116 10.95 38.10 -9.01
C GLY A 116 9.68 37.26 -9.18
N MET A 117 9.48 36.22 -8.36
CA MET A 117 8.16 35.59 -8.21
C MET A 117 7.20 36.52 -7.50
N ASP A 118 5.95 36.51 -7.95
CA ASP A 118 4.84 37.23 -7.35
C ASP A 118 3.89 36.24 -6.68
N PHE A 119 3.52 36.51 -5.43
CA PHE A 119 2.57 35.71 -4.69
C PHE A 119 1.43 36.56 -4.14
N SER A 120 0.25 35.95 -4.07
CA SER A 120 -0.91 36.51 -3.40
C SER A 120 -0.99 35.94 -2.00
N MET A 121 -1.28 36.80 -1.02
CA MET A 121 -1.59 36.41 0.35
C MET A 121 -2.88 37.09 0.80
N GLY A 122 -3.65 36.42 1.66
CA GLY A 122 -4.81 37.03 2.30
C GLY A 122 -4.38 37.77 3.57
N LEU A 123 -4.75 39.04 3.69
CA LEU A 123 -4.65 39.78 4.95
C LEU A 123 -6.04 39.88 5.55
N THR A 124 -6.11 40.01 6.87
CA THR A 124 -7.34 40.34 7.59
C THR A 124 -7.28 41.81 7.98
N ASP A 125 -8.27 42.60 7.56
CA ASP A 125 -8.50 43.94 8.11
C ASP A 125 -9.12 43.80 9.51
N ALA A 126 -8.53 44.44 10.51
CA ALA A 126 -9.05 44.44 11.88
C ALA A 126 -10.42 45.12 12.01
N THR A 127 -10.84 45.92 11.03
CA THR A 127 -12.07 46.72 11.06
C THR A 127 -13.31 45.91 10.66
N ASP A 128 -13.18 45.03 9.67
CA ASP A 128 -14.30 44.26 9.12
C ASP A 128 -14.07 42.74 9.09
N SER A 129 -12.87 42.29 9.46
CA SER A 129 -12.44 40.88 9.46
C SER A 129 -12.60 40.17 8.10
N ASN A 130 -12.65 40.92 7.01
CA ASN A 130 -12.72 40.35 5.67
C ASN A 130 -11.31 39.99 5.16
N PRO A 131 -11.16 38.86 4.46
CA PRO A 131 -9.91 38.50 3.83
C PRO A 131 -9.71 39.33 2.55
N GLU A 132 -8.66 40.15 2.53
CA GLU A 132 -8.30 40.95 1.36
C GLU A 132 -6.98 40.48 0.72
N PRO A 133 -6.92 40.30 -0.62
CA PRO A 133 -5.71 39.82 -1.27
C PRO A 133 -4.69 40.95 -1.46
N VAL A 134 -3.46 40.71 -1.02
CA VAL A 134 -2.31 41.56 -1.32
C VAL A 134 -1.31 40.76 -2.16
N VAL A 135 -0.75 41.43 -3.17
CA VAL A 135 0.26 40.85 -4.07
C VAL A 135 1.64 41.39 -3.70
N VAL A 136 2.57 40.48 -3.43
CA VAL A 136 3.95 40.79 -3.10
C VAL A 136 4.89 40.09 -4.06
N ARG A 137 5.91 40.84 -4.49
CA ARG A 137 7.00 40.36 -5.33
C ARG A 137 8.24 40.13 -4.51
N ILE A 138 8.88 38.98 -4.69
CA ILE A 138 10.15 38.65 -4.03
C ILE A 138 11.27 39.52 -4.62
N GLU A 139 11.90 40.39 -3.82
CA GLU A 139 12.95 41.32 -4.28
C GLU A 139 14.36 40.87 -3.96
N THR A 140 14.57 40.13 -2.87
CA THR A 140 15.87 39.54 -2.53
C THR A 140 15.90 38.05 -2.84
N ILE A 141 17.10 37.49 -2.93
CA ILE A 141 17.26 36.05 -3.13
C ILE A 141 16.78 35.36 -1.85
N PRO A 142 15.82 34.42 -1.93
CA PRO A 142 15.37 33.69 -0.77
C PRO A 142 16.51 32.94 -0.08
N VAL A 143 16.58 33.06 1.25
CA VAL A 143 17.62 32.45 2.07
C VAL A 143 17.00 31.32 2.87
N ASP A 144 17.53 30.11 2.68
CA ASP A 144 17.22 28.94 3.48
C ASP A 144 17.82 29.09 4.90
N ALA A 145 16.96 29.11 5.91
CA ALA A 145 17.31 29.14 7.33
C ALA A 145 17.13 27.76 8.01
N GLY A 146 17.06 26.68 7.23
CA GLY A 146 16.94 25.28 7.66
C GLY A 146 15.49 24.83 7.84
N THR A 147 14.68 25.58 8.59
CA THR A 147 13.24 25.25 8.80
C THR A 147 12.30 26.31 8.23
N THR A 148 12.84 27.42 7.72
CA THR A 148 12.06 28.52 7.13
C THR A 148 12.86 29.13 6.00
N THR A 149 12.18 29.76 5.05
CA THR A 149 12.81 30.59 4.02
C THR A 149 12.52 32.06 4.31
N THR A 150 13.55 32.91 4.23
CA THR A 150 13.41 34.36 4.46
C THR A 150 13.75 35.15 3.21
N PHE A 151 13.01 36.23 2.96
CA PHE A 151 13.29 37.17 1.87
C PHE A 151 12.62 38.52 2.13
N ASP A 152 13.04 39.54 1.41
CA ASP A 152 12.38 40.83 1.37
C ASP A 152 11.43 40.86 0.17
N GLY A 153 10.16 41.12 0.44
CA GLY A 153 9.10 41.25 -0.54
C GLY A 153 8.67 42.70 -0.72
N ARG A 154 8.49 43.13 -1.97
CA ARG A 154 7.90 44.43 -2.31
C ARG A 154 6.41 44.26 -2.55
N ILE A 155 5.60 45.13 -1.97
CA ILE A 155 4.15 45.17 -2.22
C ILE A 155 3.93 45.74 -3.63
N VAL A 156 3.23 45.00 -4.48
CA VAL A 156 2.98 45.36 -5.89
C VAL A 156 1.50 45.62 -6.16
N GLY A 157 0.61 45.04 -5.37
CA GLY A 157 -0.82 45.32 -5.43
C GLY A 157 -1.46 45.24 -4.05
N ASP A 158 -2.26 46.24 -3.72
CA ASP A 158 -3.11 46.29 -2.54
C ASP A 158 -4.58 46.54 -2.95
N PRO A 159 -5.55 46.12 -2.13
CA PRO A 159 -6.99 46.29 -2.41
C PRO A 159 -7.47 47.73 -2.20
N THR A 160 -6.79 48.52 -1.36
CA THR A 160 -7.33 49.78 -0.80
C THR A 160 -6.38 50.98 -0.87
N SER A 161 -5.31 50.95 -1.68
CA SER A 161 -4.30 52.02 -1.87
C SER A 161 -3.49 52.44 -0.63
N SER A 162 -3.87 51.96 0.56
CA SER A 162 -3.10 52.01 1.79
C SER A 162 -3.62 50.96 2.77
N LEU A 163 -2.73 50.09 3.24
CA LEU A 163 -3.07 49.01 4.17
C LEU A 163 -3.11 49.57 5.59
N THR A 164 -4.31 49.84 6.12
CA THR A 164 -4.49 50.29 7.53
C THR A 164 -4.97 49.09 8.35
N ASP A 165 -4.23 48.71 9.39
CA ASP A 165 -4.58 47.57 10.27
C ASP A 165 -4.73 46.20 9.58
N HIS A 166 -4.03 46.01 8.46
CA HIS A 166 -3.98 44.73 7.76
C HIS A 166 -2.88 43.83 8.32
N THR A 167 -3.29 42.66 8.81
CA THR A 167 -2.41 41.66 9.41
C THR A 167 -2.71 40.28 8.85
N SER A 168 -1.68 39.46 8.68
CA SER A 168 -1.83 38.03 8.42
C SER A 168 -1.65 37.25 9.71
N ASN A 169 -2.36 36.14 9.83
CA ASN A 169 -2.12 35.18 10.90
C ASN A 169 -0.95 34.26 10.54
N ASP A 170 -0.44 33.53 11.53
CA ASP A 170 0.42 32.38 11.27
C ASP A 170 -0.31 31.37 10.38
N ASP A 171 0.44 30.62 9.58
CA ASP A 171 -0.09 29.63 8.64
C ASP A 171 -1.04 30.19 7.56
N THR A 172 -0.98 31.49 7.29
CA THR A 172 -1.73 32.08 6.17
C THR A 172 -1.22 31.49 4.86
N VAL A 173 -2.13 30.92 4.07
CA VAL A 173 -1.80 30.33 2.76
C VAL A 173 -1.47 31.43 1.76
N CYS A 174 -0.33 31.29 1.12
CA CYS A 174 0.15 32.09 0.02
C CYS A 174 0.22 31.25 -1.25
N GLN A 175 -0.06 31.87 -2.40
CA GLN A 175 0.01 31.19 -3.69
C GLN A 175 0.83 32.02 -4.68
N VAL A 176 1.79 31.39 -5.35
CA VAL A 176 2.53 32.03 -6.44
C VAL A 176 1.63 32.17 -7.66
N ILE A 177 1.46 33.40 -8.13
CA ILE A 177 0.55 33.76 -9.22
C ILE A 177 1.28 34.11 -10.51
N GLY A 178 2.59 34.37 -10.45
CA GLY A 178 3.36 34.75 -11.62
C GLY A 178 4.80 35.11 -11.31
N THR A 179 5.47 35.68 -12.30
CA THR A 179 6.78 36.30 -12.17
C THR A 179 6.81 37.61 -12.95
N ALA A 180 7.52 38.61 -12.44
CA ALA A 180 7.68 39.89 -13.09
C ALA A 180 9.17 40.30 -13.09
N TYR A 181 9.66 40.79 -14.23
CA TYR A 181 11.04 41.28 -14.40
C TYR A 181 11.08 42.53 -15.26
N ALA A 182 12.07 43.40 -15.03
CA ALA A 182 12.27 44.60 -15.84
C ALA A 182 12.92 44.23 -17.19
N PRO A 183 12.66 45.00 -18.26
CA PRO A 183 13.27 44.74 -19.56
C PRO A 183 14.80 44.91 -19.50
N GLY A 184 15.54 43.98 -20.09
CA GLY A 184 17.01 44.02 -20.14
C GLY A 184 17.73 43.54 -18.87
N THR A 185 17.00 43.00 -17.89
CA THR A 185 17.63 42.30 -16.75
C THR A 185 18.17 40.94 -17.17
N GLY A 186 19.13 40.40 -16.39
CA GLY A 186 19.64 39.05 -16.60
C GLY A 186 18.55 37.97 -16.50
N SER A 187 18.91 36.73 -16.87
CA SER A 187 18.01 35.59 -16.75
C SER A 187 17.55 35.42 -15.29
N PRO A 188 16.27 35.03 -15.06
CA PRO A 188 15.82 34.55 -13.76
C PRO A 188 16.69 33.40 -13.25
N ASP A 189 16.75 33.25 -11.93
CA ASP A 189 17.39 32.12 -11.29
C ASP A 189 16.57 30.83 -11.50
N VAL A 190 17.27 29.69 -11.51
CA VAL A 190 16.69 28.40 -11.86
C VAL A 190 16.47 27.59 -10.60
N TRP A 191 15.28 27.02 -10.49
CA TRP A 191 15.01 25.97 -9.52
C TRP A 191 14.70 24.67 -10.26
N SER A 192 15.07 23.55 -9.66
CA SER A 192 14.81 22.22 -10.19
C SER A 192 14.29 21.33 -9.08
N ARG A 193 13.52 20.31 -9.46
CA ARG A 193 13.04 19.29 -8.55
C ARG A 193 13.41 17.93 -9.11
N ASP A 194 14.05 17.13 -8.29
CA ASP A 194 14.47 15.79 -8.66
C ASP A 194 13.27 14.84 -8.65
N LEU A 195 13.39 13.73 -9.38
CA LEU A 195 12.43 12.63 -9.30
C LEU A 195 12.50 12.02 -7.90
N ASP A 196 11.34 11.85 -7.27
CA ASP A 196 11.28 11.19 -5.97
C ASP A 196 11.61 9.71 -6.14
N SER A 197 12.37 9.16 -5.21
CA SER A 197 12.78 7.76 -5.23
C SER A 197 12.11 7.00 -4.09
N THR A 198 11.17 6.15 -4.44
CA THR A 198 10.62 5.14 -3.52
C THR A 198 11.28 3.80 -3.79
N TYR A 199 11.40 2.95 -2.78
CA TYR A 199 12.07 1.66 -2.92
C TYR A 199 11.36 0.56 -2.11
N GLY A 200 11.42 -0.66 -2.63
CA GLY A 200 10.85 -1.86 -2.04
C GLY A 200 11.85 -3.01 -2.05
N TYR A 201 11.70 -3.93 -1.09
CA TYR A 201 12.51 -5.14 -1.04
C TYR A 201 11.78 -6.33 -1.65
N THR A 202 12.52 -7.22 -2.31
CA THR A 202 12.05 -8.54 -2.71
C THR A 202 12.75 -9.61 -1.90
N GLN A 203 11.96 -10.52 -1.34
CA GLN A 203 12.46 -11.67 -0.59
C GLN A 203 12.71 -12.88 -1.50
N ILE A 204 13.76 -13.65 -1.21
CA ILE A 204 14.00 -14.96 -1.86
C ILE A 204 13.35 -16.06 -1.01
N PHE A 205 12.43 -16.79 -1.61
CA PHE A 205 11.74 -17.92 -0.98
C PHE A 205 12.42 -19.24 -1.36
N LYS A 206 12.73 -20.06 -0.35
CA LYS A 206 13.26 -21.41 -0.53
C LYS A 206 12.44 -22.39 0.29
N THR A 207 12.02 -23.48 -0.34
CA THR A 207 11.29 -24.58 0.31
C THR A 207 12.07 -25.86 0.08
N ALA A 208 12.36 -26.61 1.15
CA ALA A 208 13.13 -27.84 1.06
C ALA A 208 12.25 -29.00 0.54
N ALA A 209 12.82 -29.81 -0.35
CA ALA A 209 12.23 -31.05 -0.85
C ALA A 209 13.32 -32.13 -0.88
N GLU A 210 13.02 -33.29 -0.34
CA GLU A 210 13.95 -34.43 -0.27
C GLU A 210 13.25 -35.69 -0.77
N TRP A 211 13.98 -36.49 -1.56
CA TRP A 211 13.56 -37.81 -2.01
C TRP A 211 14.76 -38.75 -2.09
N ASP A 212 14.51 -40.04 -1.91
CA ASP A 212 15.48 -41.10 -2.14
C ASP A 212 15.18 -41.84 -3.46
N ASN A 213 16.16 -42.61 -3.95
CA ASN A 213 15.99 -43.42 -5.16
C ASN A 213 14.89 -44.49 -5.00
N THR A 214 14.55 -44.88 -3.77
CA THR A 214 13.45 -45.82 -3.49
C THR A 214 12.08 -45.15 -3.69
N ALA A 215 11.88 -43.94 -3.18
CA ALA A 215 10.65 -43.16 -3.41
C ALA A 215 10.44 -42.81 -4.89
N LEU A 216 11.53 -42.67 -5.67
CA LEU A 216 11.46 -42.50 -7.12
C LEU A 216 10.96 -43.76 -7.85
N ALA A 217 11.25 -44.96 -7.34
CA ALA A 217 10.90 -46.23 -7.96
C ALA A 217 9.56 -46.82 -7.47
N THR A 218 9.05 -46.34 -6.33
CA THR A 218 7.87 -46.94 -5.68
C THR A 218 6.58 -46.36 -6.25
N VAL A 219 5.69 -47.24 -6.74
CA VAL A 219 4.33 -46.90 -7.19
C VAL A 219 3.34 -47.26 -6.08
N TYR A 220 2.61 -46.28 -5.57
CA TYR A 220 1.64 -46.47 -4.50
C TYR A 220 0.23 -46.77 -5.04
N ARG A 221 -0.65 -47.25 -4.17
CA ARG A 221 -2.08 -47.35 -4.47
C ARG A 221 -2.69 -45.95 -4.29
N GLY A 222 -3.24 -45.37 -5.36
CA GLY A 222 -3.89 -44.04 -5.33
C GLY A 222 -3.05 -42.88 -5.89
N PHE A 223 -1.71 -42.98 -5.93
CA PHE A 223 -0.83 -41.99 -6.56
C PHE A 223 0.16 -42.66 -7.50
N LYS A 224 0.32 -42.10 -8.71
CA LYS A 224 1.16 -42.66 -9.77
C LYS A 224 2.65 -42.65 -9.41
N SER A 225 3.11 -41.68 -8.63
CA SER A 225 4.47 -41.61 -8.08
C SER A 225 4.54 -40.74 -6.82
N GLU A 226 5.39 -41.09 -5.84
CA GLU A 226 5.60 -40.24 -4.63
C GLU A 226 6.27 -38.91 -4.96
N ARG A 227 7.16 -38.92 -5.95
CA ARG A 227 7.82 -37.70 -6.40
C ARG A 227 6.81 -36.64 -6.82
N GLU A 228 5.84 -37.00 -7.66
CA GLU A 228 4.83 -36.05 -8.14
C GLU A 228 3.95 -35.55 -6.99
N ARG A 229 3.58 -36.44 -6.06
CA ARG A 229 2.78 -36.08 -4.89
C ARG A 229 3.52 -35.09 -3.97
N VAL A 230 4.75 -35.42 -3.58
CA VAL A 230 5.56 -34.58 -2.69
C VAL A 230 5.92 -33.28 -3.39
N TRP A 231 6.29 -33.31 -4.67
CA TRP A 231 6.55 -32.08 -5.43
C TRP A 231 5.33 -31.17 -5.49
N ALA A 232 4.14 -31.71 -5.77
CA ALA A 232 2.91 -30.93 -5.77
C ALA A 232 2.64 -30.28 -4.40
N LEU A 233 2.85 -31.02 -3.30
CA LEU A 233 2.75 -30.48 -1.94
C LEU A 233 3.76 -29.36 -1.69
N LYS A 234 5.01 -29.53 -2.13
CA LYS A 234 6.07 -28.53 -1.96
C LYS A 234 5.84 -27.27 -2.77
N LEU A 235 5.28 -27.37 -3.98
CA LEU A 235 4.86 -26.21 -4.75
C LEU A 235 3.73 -25.43 -4.08
N VAL A 236 2.79 -26.14 -3.43
CA VAL A 236 1.71 -25.51 -2.66
C VAL A 236 2.27 -24.83 -1.41
N GLU A 237 3.16 -25.50 -0.66
CA GLU A 237 3.86 -24.94 0.50
C GLU A 237 4.60 -23.65 0.13
N GLN A 238 5.42 -23.68 -0.92
CA GLN A 238 6.18 -22.52 -1.37
C GLN A 238 5.27 -21.35 -1.77
N ALA A 239 4.15 -21.63 -2.44
CA ALA A 239 3.21 -20.59 -2.83
C ALA A 239 2.48 -20.01 -1.59
N VAL A 240 2.15 -20.83 -0.59
CA VAL A 240 1.51 -20.36 0.65
C VAL A 240 2.46 -19.45 1.43
N ASP A 241 3.74 -19.78 1.50
CA ASP A 241 4.74 -18.96 2.18
C ASP A 241 4.92 -17.60 1.48
N ILE A 242 4.94 -17.59 0.14
CA ILE A 242 4.98 -16.34 -0.63
C ILE A 242 3.77 -15.47 -0.30
N GLU A 243 2.57 -16.04 -0.29
CA GLU A 243 1.35 -15.27 -0.04
C GLU A 243 1.25 -14.73 1.38
N ARG A 244 1.64 -15.54 2.38
CA ARG A 244 1.73 -15.08 3.77
C ARG A 244 2.71 -13.93 3.91
N ALA A 245 3.86 -14.00 3.24
CA ALA A 245 4.82 -12.90 3.24
C ALA A 245 4.29 -11.64 2.55
N MET A 246 3.55 -11.78 1.44
CA MET A 246 2.94 -10.63 0.77
C MET A 246 1.77 -10.00 1.55
N LEU A 247 1.15 -10.74 2.46
CA LEU A 247 0.07 -10.21 3.30
C LEU A 247 0.58 -9.63 4.62
N HIS A 248 1.47 -10.36 5.31
CA HIS A 248 1.91 -10.07 6.68
C HIS A 248 3.39 -9.68 6.82
N GLY A 249 4.15 -9.67 5.74
CA GLY A 249 5.58 -9.35 5.78
C GLY A 249 5.84 -7.96 6.34
N VAL A 250 6.91 -7.83 7.13
CA VAL A 250 7.41 -6.55 7.61
C VAL A 250 8.70 -6.25 6.88
N ARG A 251 8.83 -5.02 6.40
CA ARG A 251 10.01 -4.57 5.69
C ARG A 251 11.20 -4.53 6.64
N ALA A 252 12.22 -5.33 6.35
CA ALA A 252 13.45 -5.35 7.13
C ALA A 252 14.64 -5.75 6.26
N SER A 253 15.84 -5.36 6.68
CA SER A 253 17.10 -5.80 6.10
C SER A 253 18.05 -6.17 7.23
N GLN A 254 18.24 -7.47 7.47
CA GLN A 254 19.10 -7.98 8.53
C GLN A 254 20.13 -8.94 7.94
N SER A 255 21.42 -8.72 8.20
CA SER A 255 22.50 -9.64 7.80
C SER A 255 22.50 -10.03 6.30
N GLY A 256 22.16 -9.10 5.41
CA GLY A 256 22.09 -9.33 3.96
C GLY A 256 20.81 -10.04 3.48
N ILE A 257 19.89 -10.38 4.39
CA ILE A 257 18.56 -10.92 4.06
C ILE A 257 17.57 -9.76 3.99
N LYS A 258 16.85 -9.69 2.88
CA LYS A 258 15.81 -8.68 2.62
C LYS A 258 14.43 -9.30 2.83
N TYR A 259 13.59 -8.60 3.59
CA TYR A 259 12.21 -8.98 3.86
C TYR A 259 11.27 -8.03 3.11
N THR A 260 10.41 -8.62 2.30
CA THR A 260 9.37 -7.91 1.55
C THR A 260 8.35 -7.31 2.50
N TRP A 261 7.81 -6.15 2.12
CA TRP A 261 6.68 -5.56 2.82
C TRP A 261 5.38 -6.22 2.39
N GLY A 262 4.59 -6.68 3.36
CA GLY A 262 3.24 -7.14 3.14
C GLY A 262 2.22 -6.02 3.33
N VAL A 263 1.01 -6.21 2.81
CA VAL A 263 -0.07 -5.21 2.88
C VAL A 263 -0.35 -4.78 4.33
N ILE A 264 -0.51 -5.74 5.24
CA ILE A 264 -0.82 -5.46 6.65
C ILE A 264 0.38 -4.85 7.37
N GLY A 265 1.59 -5.37 7.10
CA GLY A 265 2.82 -4.82 7.67
C GLY A 265 3.09 -3.39 7.23
N GLY A 266 2.66 -3.03 6.01
CA GLY A 266 2.68 -1.65 5.50
C GLY A 266 1.77 -0.72 6.28
N ILE A 267 0.52 -1.13 6.47
CA ILE A 267 -0.46 -0.33 7.21
C ILE A 267 0.03 -0.08 8.65
N LEU A 268 0.49 -1.12 9.34
CA LEU A 268 0.92 -1.03 10.73
C LEU A 268 2.17 -0.17 10.94
N ALA A 269 3.08 -0.12 9.96
CA ALA A 269 4.32 0.62 10.08
C ALA A 269 4.17 2.14 9.81
N ASN A 270 3.19 2.54 8.99
CA ASN A 270 3.02 3.95 8.59
C ASN A 270 1.86 4.66 9.29
N GLN A 271 1.06 3.96 10.09
CA GLN A 271 -0.13 4.54 10.71
C GLN A 271 -0.08 4.42 12.23
N ASN A 272 -0.57 5.47 12.88
CA ASN A 272 -0.82 5.42 14.31
C ASN A 272 -2.07 4.59 14.57
N LEU A 273 -1.96 3.67 15.53
CA LEU A 273 -3.06 2.82 15.93
C LEU A 273 -4.17 3.66 16.55
N GLN A 274 -5.33 3.72 15.90
CA GLN A 274 -6.50 4.33 16.53
C GLN A 274 -7.12 3.36 17.52
N THR A 275 -7.32 3.84 18.74
CA THR A 275 -7.97 3.10 19.83
C THR A 275 -9.28 3.79 20.17
N GLY A 276 -10.37 3.04 20.28
CA GLY A 276 -11.70 3.56 20.65
C GLY A 276 -12.78 3.26 19.60
N THR A 277 -13.93 3.93 19.76
CA THR A 277 -15.17 3.67 18.98
C THR A 277 -15.57 4.82 18.05
N THR A 278 -14.81 5.91 18.02
CA THR A 278 -15.08 7.06 17.13
C THR A 278 -14.81 6.68 15.69
N ALA A 279 -15.81 6.86 14.81
CA ALA A 279 -15.69 6.60 13.38
C ALA A 279 -14.48 7.30 12.75
N TRP A 280 -13.92 6.71 11.69
CA TRP A 280 -12.79 7.30 11.00
C TRP A 280 -13.14 8.64 10.36
N THR A 281 -12.15 9.52 10.28
CA THR A 281 -12.21 10.73 9.47
C THR A 281 -11.33 10.50 8.25
N TYR A 282 -11.85 10.85 7.07
CA TYR A 282 -11.11 10.68 5.83
C TYR A 282 -9.84 11.52 5.80
N VAL A 283 -8.72 10.88 5.46
CA VAL A 283 -7.45 11.50 5.13
C VAL A 283 -6.98 10.94 3.77
N SER A 284 -6.67 11.84 2.84
CA SER A 284 -6.20 11.45 1.51
C SER A 284 -4.83 10.76 1.58
N GLY A 285 -4.66 9.68 0.81
CA GLY A 285 -3.39 8.93 0.75
C GLY A 285 -3.05 8.11 1.98
N SER A 286 -3.89 8.12 3.02
CA SER A 286 -3.63 7.39 4.26
C SER A 286 -4.30 6.02 4.28
N SER A 287 -3.61 5.06 4.91
CA SER A 287 -4.23 3.78 5.28
C SER A 287 -4.89 3.92 6.66
N TYR A 288 -5.83 3.03 6.98
CA TYR A 288 -6.57 3.08 8.25
C TYR A 288 -6.33 1.81 9.05
N VAL A 289 -6.10 1.97 10.35
CA VAL A 289 -5.95 0.86 11.29
C VAL A 289 -6.61 1.22 12.61
N ARG A 290 -7.35 0.24 13.16
CA ARG A 290 -8.00 0.37 14.45
C ARG A 290 -7.78 -0.88 15.28
N GLN A 291 -7.62 -0.68 16.58
CA GLN A 291 -7.76 -1.73 17.58
C GLN A 291 -8.92 -1.39 18.52
N VAL A 292 -9.86 -2.33 18.66
CA VAL A 292 -11.03 -2.20 19.53
C VAL A 292 -11.10 -3.42 20.44
N ALA A 293 -11.54 -3.23 21.69
CA ALA A 293 -11.88 -4.36 22.54
C ALA A 293 -13.09 -5.11 21.96
N TYR A 294 -13.14 -6.44 22.10
CA TYR A 294 -14.23 -7.23 21.52
C TYR A 294 -15.62 -6.81 22.03
N SER A 295 -15.72 -6.34 23.28
CA SER A 295 -16.96 -5.81 23.86
C SER A 295 -17.47 -4.54 23.18
N ASP A 296 -16.55 -3.75 22.61
CA ASP A 296 -16.84 -2.41 22.10
C ASP A 296 -16.99 -2.42 20.57
N MET A 297 -16.70 -3.56 19.92
CA MET A 297 -16.93 -3.78 18.49
C MET A 297 -18.41 -4.06 18.23
N THR A 298 -19.20 -2.99 18.13
CA THR A 298 -20.61 -3.04 17.75
C THR A 298 -20.78 -2.96 16.24
N TYR A 299 -21.98 -3.32 15.75
CA TYR A 299 -22.32 -3.21 14.32
C TYR A 299 -22.20 -1.75 13.82
N ASP A 300 -22.63 -0.78 14.63
CA ASP A 300 -22.58 0.65 14.28
C ASP A 300 -21.14 1.16 14.11
N VAL A 301 -20.23 0.73 14.99
CA VAL A 301 -18.80 1.07 14.90
C VAL A 301 -18.18 0.48 13.62
N PHE A 302 -18.53 -0.77 13.28
CA PHE A 302 -18.10 -1.41 12.03
C PHE A 302 -18.68 -0.72 10.79
N LEU A 303 -19.96 -0.35 10.82
CA LEU A 303 -20.62 0.33 9.71
C LEU A 303 -20.04 1.74 9.46
N GLY A 304 -19.79 2.51 10.53
CA GLY A 304 -19.19 3.84 10.41
C GLY A 304 -17.78 3.80 9.79
N ASP A 305 -17.01 2.73 10.05
CA ASP A 305 -15.72 2.52 9.40
C ASP A 305 -15.87 2.18 7.92
N LEU A 306 -16.85 1.34 7.59
CA LEU A 306 -17.14 0.98 6.21
C LEU A 306 -17.64 2.17 5.39
N GLU A 307 -18.38 3.10 5.99
CA GLU A 307 -18.86 4.32 5.33
C GLU A 307 -17.68 5.13 4.79
N VAL A 308 -16.64 5.33 5.60
CA VAL A 308 -15.43 6.06 5.18
C VAL A 308 -14.69 5.32 4.07
N PHE A 309 -14.62 3.98 4.15
CA PHE A 309 -13.94 3.17 3.14
C PHE A 309 -14.69 3.04 1.81
N PHE A 310 -16.01 3.00 1.84
CA PHE A 310 -16.87 2.73 0.68
C PHE A 310 -17.59 3.99 0.17
N ASP A 311 -17.23 5.17 0.66
CA ASP A 311 -17.79 6.42 0.21
C ASP A 311 -17.69 6.57 -1.33
N PRO A 312 -18.82 6.61 -2.06
CA PRO A 312 -18.83 6.72 -3.50
C PRO A 312 -18.24 8.05 -4.00
N ALA A 313 -18.37 9.14 -3.25
CA ALA A 313 -17.81 10.45 -3.61
C ALA A 313 -16.27 10.43 -3.64
N ARG A 314 -15.66 9.46 -2.95
CA ARG A 314 -14.21 9.26 -2.85
C ARG A 314 -13.70 8.09 -3.69
N GLY A 315 -14.52 7.61 -4.64
CA GLY A 315 -14.16 6.48 -5.51
C GLY A 315 -14.27 5.11 -4.84
N GLY A 316 -14.95 5.01 -3.68
CA GLY A 316 -15.14 3.78 -2.92
C GLY A 316 -16.05 2.73 -3.58
N ALA A 317 -16.69 3.04 -4.71
CA ALA A 317 -17.69 2.20 -5.37
C ALA A 317 -17.12 0.93 -6.07
N GLN A 318 -15.80 0.76 -6.12
CA GLN A 318 -15.17 -0.39 -6.77
C GLN A 318 -15.19 -1.64 -5.88
N LYS A 319 -15.14 -2.83 -6.49
CA LYS A 319 -15.01 -4.10 -5.76
C LYS A 319 -13.66 -4.14 -5.02
N LYS A 320 -13.71 -4.29 -3.69
CA LYS A 320 -12.52 -4.39 -2.83
C LYS A 320 -12.28 -5.83 -2.38
N LEU A 321 -11.01 -6.19 -2.18
CA LEU A 321 -10.64 -7.44 -1.52
C LEU A 321 -10.86 -7.28 -0.01
N VAL A 322 -11.64 -8.18 0.58
CA VAL A 322 -11.85 -8.24 2.03
C VAL A 322 -11.32 -9.57 2.54
N MET A 323 -10.48 -9.49 3.57
CA MET A 323 -9.98 -10.65 4.30
C MET A 323 -10.44 -10.52 5.73
N ALA A 324 -11.30 -11.45 6.17
CA ALA A 324 -11.94 -11.40 7.46
C ALA A 324 -11.87 -12.78 8.11
N GLY A 325 -11.60 -12.79 9.42
CA GLY A 325 -11.85 -13.99 10.23
C GLY A 325 -13.35 -14.23 10.41
N LEU A 326 -13.69 -15.37 11.02
CA LEU A 326 -15.08 -15.71 11.30
C LEU A 326 -15.83 -14.65 12.16
N PRO A 327 -15.22 -14.04 13.21
CA PRO A 327 -15.92 -13.07 14.04
C PRO A 327 -16.45 -11.84 13.26
N PRO A 328 -15.65 -11.12 12.45
CA PRO A 328 -16.16 -9.98 11.68
C PRO A 328 -17.18 -10.38 10.59
N LEU A 329 -17.08 -11.59 10.04
CA LEU A 329 -18.05 -12.14 9.09
C LEU A 329 -19.44 -12.39 9.69
N SER A 330 -19.55 -12.49 11.02
CA SER A 330 -20.83 -12.70 11.70
C SER A 330 -21.68 -11.43 11.83
N PHE A 331 -21.08 -10.23 11.77
CA PHE A 331 -21.80 -8.96 11.85
C PHE A 331 -22.80 -8.71 10.70
N PRO A 332 -22.45 -8.94 9.42
CA PRO A 332 -23.42 -8.80 8.33
C PRO A 332 -24.45 -9.94 8.26
N ASN A 333 -24.32 -10.98 9.09
CA ASN A 333 -25.20 -12.15 9.10
C ASN A 333 -26.13 -12.17 10.33
N LYS A 334 -26.19 -11.06 11.08
CA LYS A 334 -27.21 -10.77 12.10
C LYS A 334 -28.31 -9.94 11.46
#